data_AF-A0A7W0JXX4-F1
#
_entry.id   AF-A0A7W0JXX4-F1
#
_cell.length_a   1.000
_cell.length_b   1.000
_cell.length_c   1.000
_cell.angle_alpha   90.00
_cell.angle_beta   90.00
_cell.angle_gamma   90.00
#
_symmetry.space_group_name_H-M   'P 1'
#
loop_
_entity.id
_entity.type
_entity.pdbx_description
1 polymer ?
#
loop_
_entity_poly.entity_id
_entity_poly.type
_entity_poly.pdbx_seq_one_letter_code
_entity_poly.pdbx_strand_id
1 'polypeptide(L)'
;MSPPNPFSDRLRFAEFELDRLPNGRCRARVGLTWKESEQFVGESEGLASQAGELRCAAQACVNALGGAVQGGLGFELLGVKAVRAFDSTVVIVSLAVQGEGSGHRVVGSYLTENDAARGAALAVLNATNRILGNRLFMR
;
A
#
# COMPACT_ATOMS: atom_id res chain seq x y z
N MET A 1 0.80 18.58 -28.93
CA MET A 1 0.18 18.07 -27.69
C MET A 1 0.52 16.61 -27.57
N SER A 2 1.33 16.23 -26.57
CA SER A 2 1.57 14.81 -26.28
C SER A 2 0.26 14.16 -25.83
N PRO A 3 0.00 12.89 -26.19
CA PRO A 3 -1.23 12.21 -25.76
C PRO A 3 -1.32 12.20 -24.23
N PRO A 4 -2.52 12.34 -23.65
CA PRO A 4 -2.70 12.26 -22.20
C PRO A 4 -2.18 10.89 -21.73
N ASN A 5 -1.20 10.92 -20.83
CA ASN A 5 -0.60 9.69 -20.32
C ASN A 5 -1.66 8.97 -19.46
N PRO A 6 -2.12 7.75 -19.84
CA PRO A 6 -3.15 7.02 -19.09
C PRO A 6 -2.70 6.63 -17.67
N PHE A 7 -1.41 6.83 -17.34
CA PHE A 7 -0.85 6.67 -15.99
C PHE A 7 -0.90 7.95 -15.12
N SER A 8 -1.39 9.08 -15.65
CA SER A 8 -1.43 10.36 -14.91
C SER A 8 -2.51 10.41 -13.82
N ASP A 9 -3.52 9.53 -13.89
CA ASP A 9 -4.66 9.53 -12.96
C ASP A 9 -4.56 8.52 -11.81
N ARG A 10 -3.43 7.80 -11.63
CA ARG A 10 -3.28 6.79 -10.55
C ARG A 10 -2.38 7.28 -9.43
N LEU A 11 -2.64 6.80 -8.21
CA LEU A 11 -1.73 6.98 -7.08
C LEU A 11 -0.41 6.27 -7.34
N ARG A 12 0.69 6.97 -7.07
CA ARG A 12 2.06 6.48 -7.23
C ARG A 12 2.74 6.41 -5.88
N PHE A 13 3.64 5.44 -5.76
CA PHE A 13 4.52 5.31 -4.61
C PHE A 13 5.63 6.36 -4.71
N ALA A 14 5.72 7.26 -3.73
CA ALA A 14 6.70 8.35 -3.73
C ALA A 14 7.86 8.06 -2.76
N GLU A 15 7.53 7.65 -1.53
CA GLU A 15 8.51 7.54 -0.44
C GLU A 15 8.21 6.35 0.46
N PHE A 16 9.27 5.77 1.02
CA PHE A 16 9.18 4.76 2.06
C PHE A 16 10.34 4.89 3.03
N GLU A 17 10.01 4.89 4.32
CA GLU A 17 10.98 4.82 5.40
C GLU A 17 10.54 3.77 6.43
N LEU A 18 11.52 3.06 6.99
CA LEU A 18 11.31 2.11 8.06
C LEU A 18 12.39 2.30 9.13
N ASP A 19 11.97 2.84 10.27
CA ASP A 19 12.83 3.04 11.42
C ASP A 19 12.65 1.91 12.43
N ARG A 20 13.78 1.35 12.89
CA ARG A 20 13.79 0.46 14.06
C ARG A 20 14.02 1.30 15.30
N LEU A 21 13.07 1.27 16.22
CA LEU A 21 13.06 2.06 17.44
C LEU A 21 13.82 1.32 18.57
N PRO A 22 14.43 2.05 19.53
CA PRO A 22 15.21 1.44 20.62
C PRO A 22 14.42 0.50 21.56
N ASN A 23 13.09 0.55 21.52
CA ASN A 23 12.18 -0.24 22.37
C ASN A 23 11.70 -1.55 21.70
N GLY A 24 12.39 -2.03 20.68
CA GLY A 24 12.02 -3.26 19.96
C GLY A 24 10.80 -3.09 19.04
N ARG A 25 10.42 -1.85 18.74
CA ARG A 25 9.35 -1.51 17.80
C ARG A 25 9.92 -1.01 16.49
N CYS A 26 9.09 -0.95 15.45
CA CYS A 26 9.40 -0.27 14.21
C CYS A 26 8.35 0.81 13.93
N ARG A 27 8.74 1.81 13.14
CA ARG A 27 7.84 2.80 12.56
C ARG A 27 8.04 2.78 11.05
N ALA A 28 6.95 2.62 10.31
CA ALA A 28 6.96 2.73 8.86
C ALA A 28 6.24 4.02 8.45
N ARG A 29 6.80 4.70 7.45
CA ARG A 29 6.20 5.87 6.79
C ARG A 29 6.12 5.59 5.30
N VAL A 30 4.96 5.86 4.72
CA VAL A 30 4.69 5.67 3.29
C VAL A 30 4.14 6.98 2.72
N GLY A 31 4.79 7.47 1.67
CA GLY A 31 4.33 8.60 0.87
C GLY A 31 3.74 8.13 -0.45
N LEU A 32 2.53 8.60 -0.76
CA LEU A 32 1.86 8.43 -2.05
C LEU A 32 1.71 9.79 -2.73
N THR A 33 1.70 9.80 -4.06
CA THR A 33 1.44 11.02 -4.84
C THR A 33 0.40 10.81 -5.93
N TRP A 34 -0.38 11.86 -6.21
CA TRP A 34 -1.32 11.94 -7.32
C TRP A 34 -1.13 13.26 -8.08
N LYS A 35 -1.18 13.20 -9.41
CA LYS A 35 -1.07 14.36 -10.32
C LYS A 35 0.04 15.37 -9.99
N GLU A 36 1.23 14.87 -9.63
CA GLU A 36 2.45 15.65 -9.31
C GLU A 36 2.37 16.62 -8.11
N SER A 37 1.18 17.07 -7.71
CA SER A 37 0.99 18.09 -6.68
C SER A 37 0.39 17.58 -5.37
N GLU A 38 -0.35 16.48 -5.40
CA GLU A 38 -0.99 15.94 -4.20
C GLU A 38 -0.10 14.87 -3.57
N GLN A 39 0.15 15.00 -2.28
CA GLN A 39 0.93 14.06 -1.48
C GLN A 39 0.11 13.59 -0.28
N PHE A 40 0.12 12.27 -0.07
CA PHE A 40 -0.56 11.61 1.03
C PHE A 40 0.45 10.79 1.80
N VAL A 41 0.54 11.03 3.10
CA VAL A 41 1.48 10.32 3.97
C VAL A 41 0.69 9.52 4.99
N GLY A 42 1.12 8.28 5.19
CA GLY A 42 0.62 7.42 6.25
C GLY A 42 1.76 6.84 7.06
N GLU A 43 1.53 6.74 8.36
CA GLU A 43 2.48 6.16 9.30
C GLU A 43 1.82 5.04 10.09
N SER A 44 2.63 4.08 10.52
CA SER A 44 2.21 3.02 11.44
C SER A 44 3.41 2.61 12.30
N GLU A 45 3.13 2.04 13.46
CA GLU A 45 4.15 1.45 14.31
C GLU A 45 3.79 0.01 14.65
N GLY A 46 4.80 -0.86 14.73
CA GLY A 46 4.63 -2.28 14.99
C GLY A 46 5.79 -2.86 15.78
N LEU A 47 5.85 -4.18 15.87
CA LEU A 47 7.01 -4.89 16.42
C LEU A 47 8.15 -4.90 15.41
N ALA A 48 9.40 -4.76 15.86
CA ALA A 48 10.59 -4.89 15.01
C ALA A 48 10.95 -6.37 14.75
N SER A 49 9.95 -7.17 14.37
CA SER A 49 10.13 -8.53 13.87
C SER A 49 9.83 -8.55 12.38
N GLN A 50 10.29 -9.57 11.65
CA GLN A 50 10.04 -9.66 10.21
C GLN A 50 8.53 -9.53 9.88
N ALA A 51 7.66 -10.28 10.56
CA ALA A 51 6.22 -10.19 10.36
C ALA A 51 5.63 -8.84 10.82
N GLY A 52 6.18 -8.26 11.89
CA GLY A 52 5.77 -6.95 12.41
C GLY A 52 6.09 -5.82 11.45
N GLU A 53 7.29 -5.81 10.87
CA GLU A 53 7.74 -4.83 9.87
C GLU A 53 6.89 -4.89 8.59
N LEU A 54 6.57 -6.10 8.10
CA LEU A 54 5.66 -6.26 6.96
C LEU A 54 4.28 -5.66 7.25
N ARG A 55 3.70 -5.96 8.42
CA ARG A 55 2.37 -5.46 8.80
C ARG A 55 2.39 -3.96 9.00
N CYS A 56 3.44 -3.45 9.64
CA CYS A 56 3.66 -2.02 9.87
C CYS A 56 3.73 -1.25 8.55
N ALA A 57 4.55 -1.70 7.60
CA ALA A 57 4.67 -1.06 6.28
C ALA A 57 3.37 -1.12 5.47
N ALA A 58 2.70 -2.27 5.44
CA ALA A 58 1.41 -2.39 4.78
C ALA A 58 0.36 -1.45 5.41
N GLN A 59 0.32 -1.37 6.74
CA GLN A 59 -0.64 -0.51 7.44
C GLN A 59 -0.36 0.97 7.21
N ALA A 60 0.91 1.40 7.19
CA ALA A 60 1.30 2.76 6.84
C ALA A 60 0.78 3.14 5.44
N CYS A 61 0.88 2.22 4.46
CA CYS A 61 0.32 2.45 3.13
C CYS A 61 -1.21 2.54 3.13
N VAL A 62 -1.91 1.71 3.91
CA VAL A 62 -3.37 1.79 4.07
C VAL A 62 -3.78 3.14 4.67
N ASN A 63 -3.03 3.63 5.66
CA ASN A 63 -3.27 4.93 6.28
C ASN A 63 -3.07 6.07 5.26
N ALA A 64 -2.03 5.99 4.43
CA ALA A 64 -1.78 6.96 3.35
C ALA A 64 -2.92 6.96 2.32
N LEU A 65 -3.41 5.77 1.94
CA LEU A 65 -4.55 5.62 1.04
C LEU A 65 -5.82 6.26 1.60
N GLY A 66 -6.08 6.11 2.90
CA GLY A 66 -7.24 6.73 3.55
C GLY A 66 -7.31 8.25 3.36
N GLY A 67 -6.15 8.93 3.36
CA GLY A 67 -6.06 10.35 3.04
C GLY A 67 -6.40 10.69 1.59
N ALA A 68 -6.13 9.78 0.65
CA ALA A 68 -6.36 9.97 -0.78
C ALA A 68 -7.80 9.69 -1.24
N VAL A 69 -8.57 8.86 -0.52
CA VAL A 69 -9.92 8.43 -0.96
C VAL A 69 -11.10 9.04 -0.18
N GLN A 70 -10.87 10.18 0.50
CA GLN A 70 -11.82 10.87 1.40
C GLN A 70 -13.31 10.54 1.13
N GLY A 71 -13.91 9.74 2.01
CA GLY A 71 -15.36 9.47 2.07
C GLY A 71 -15.94 8.47 1.05
N GLY A 72 -15.16 7.96 0.09
CA GLY A 72 -15.69 7.08 -0.97
C GLY A 72 -15.41 5.58 -0.80
N LEU A 73 -14.30 5.22 -0.17
CA LEU A 73 -13.85 3.83 0.01
C LEU A 73 -13.06 3.69 1.30
N GLY A 74 -13.30 2.61 2.05
CA GLY A 74 -12.51 2.19 3.20
C GLY A 74 -11.61 0.99 2.84
N PHE A 75 -10.38 1.00 3.33
CA PHE A 75 -9.46 -0.13 3.19
C PHE A 75 -9.03 -0.61 4.57
N GLU A 76 -9.08 -1.92 4.78
CA GLU A 76 -8.67 -2.54 6.04
C GLU A 76 -7.65 -3.66 5.75
N LEU A 77 -6.52 -3.63 6.49
CA LEU A 77 -5.49 -4.64 6.37
C LEU A 77 -5.88 -5.92 7.12
N LEU A 78 -6.21 -6.96 6.36
CA LEU A 78 -6.52 -8.28 6.95
C LEU A 78 -5.24 -9.04 7.29
N GLY A 79 -4.26 -9.03 6.39
CA GLY A 79 -3.01 -9.73 6.61
C GLY A 79 -1.96 -9.48 5.55
N VAL A 80 -0.72 -9.79 5.91
CA VAL A 80 0.45 -9.75 5.04
C VAL A 80 1.33 -10.95 5.31
N LYS A 81 1.92 -11.52 4.25
CA LYS A 81 2.84 -12.65 4.35
C LYS A 81 3.91 -12.56 3.28
N ALA A 82 5.16 -12.78 3.65
CA ALA A 82 6.24 -13.05 2.71
C ALA A 82 6.34 -14.56 2.49
N VAL A 83 6.34 -15.00 1.24
CA VAL A 83 6.43 -16.40 0.84
C VAL A 83 7.60 -16.54 -0.14
N ARG A 84 8.46 -17.53 0.10
CA ARG A 84 9.49 -17.92 -0.87
C ARG A 84 8.80 -18.56 -2.07
N ALA A 85 9.00 -18.00 -3.26
CA ALA A 85 8.50 -18.56 -4.52
C ALA A 85 9.67 -18.65 -5.49
N PHE A 86 10.06 -19.88 -5.84
CA PHE A 86 11.31 -20.16 -6.57
C PHE A 86 12.53 -19.61 -5.82
N ASP A 87 13.37 -18.84 -6.51
CA ASP A 87 14.55 -18.18 -5.95
C ASP A 87 14.23 -16.89 -5.19
N SER A 88 13.02 -16.35 -5.36
CA SER A 88 12.62 -15.00 -4.96
C SER A 88 11.62 -14.98 -3.80
N THR A 89 11.40 -13.80 -3.21
CA THR A 89 10.36 -13.61 -2.19
C THR A 89 9.17 -12.85 -2.78
N VAL A 90 7.98 -13.41 -2.61
CA VAL A 90 6.71 -12.74 -2.95
C VAL A 90 6.04 -12.30 -1.67
N VAL A 91 5.82 -11.00 -1.52
CA VAL A 91 4.99 -10.43 -0.46
C VAL A 91 3.55 -10.39 -0.95
N ILE A 92 2.64 -10.94 -0.15
CA ILE A 92 1.21 -11.02 -0.44
C ILE A 92 0.47 -10.27 0.66
N VAL A 93 -0.44 -9.40 0.27
CA VAL A 93 -1.31 -8.63 1.17
C VAL A 93 -2.77 -8.94 0.86
N SER A 94 -3.58 -9.10 1.90
CA SER A 94 -5.04 -9.22 1.81
C SER A 94 -5.69 -8.00 2.46
N LEU A 95 -6.59 -7.36 1.73
CA LEU A 95 -7.35 -6.18 2.17
C LEU A 95 -8.84 -6.46 2.11
N ALA A 96 -9.59 -5.95 3.09
CA ALA A 96 -11.02 -5.73 2.92
C ALA A 96 -11.24 -4.33 2.35
N VAL A 97 -12.18 -4.22 1.42
CA VAL A 97 -12.61 -2.98 0.79
C VAL A 97 -14.05 -2.74 1.17
N GLN A 98 -14.35 -1.60 1.79
CA GLN A 98 -15.67 -1.21 2.24
C GLN A 98 -16.17 -0.02 1.39
N GLY A 99 -17.42 -0.04 0.94
CA GLY A 99 -18.06 1.00 0.11
C GLY A 99 -19.52 0.69 -0.20
N GLU A 100 -20.21 1.60 -0.90
CA GLU A 100 -21.64 1.51 -1.28
C GLU A 100 -22.01 0.14 -1.89
N GLY A 101 -22.75 -0.68 -1.13
CA GLY A 101 -23.34 -1.95 -1.61
C GLY A 101 -22.87 -3.20 -0.86
N SER A 102 -21.63 -3.65 -1.08
CA SER A 102 -21.08 -4.83 -0.40
C SER A 102 -19.54 -4.79 -0.30
N GLY A 103 -19.03 -5.11 0.89
CA GLY A 103 -17.60 -5.24 1.12
C GLY A 103 -17.05 -6.47 0.39
N HIS A 104 -15.91 -6.32 -0.29
CA HIS A 104 -15.21 -7.43 -0.94
C HIS A 104 -13.75 -7.46 -0.52
N ARG A 105 -13.10 -8.60 -0.72
CA ARG A 105 -11.67 -8.78 -0.42
C ARG A 105 -10.86 -8.65 -1.69
N VAL A 106 -9.70 -8.01 -1.57
CA VAL A 106 -8.71 -7.96 -2.64
C VAL A 106 -7.36 -8.43 -2.15
N VAL A 107 -6.58 -8.98 -3.07
CA VAL A 107 -5.22 -9.43 -2.82
C VAL A 107 -4.27 -8.63 -3.69
N GLY A 108 -3.19 -8.16 -3.09
CA GLY A 108 -2.05 -7.57 -3.77
C GLY A 108 -0.81 -8.41 -3.57
N SER A 109 0.12 -8.29 -4.50
CA SER A 109 1.43 -8.92 -4.37
C SER A 109 2.54 -8.05 -4.93
N TYR A 110 3.75 -8.33 -4.45
CA TYR A 110 4.98 -7.70 -4.91
C TYR A 110 6.14 -8.70 -4.82
N LEU A 111 6.91 -8.82 -5.91
CA LEU A 111 8.13 -9.63 -5.96
C LEU A 111 9.31 -8.77 -5.50
N THR A 112 10.09 -9.26 -4.53
CA THR A 112 11.23 -8.53 -3.97
C THR A 112 12.36 -9.50 -3.61
N GLU A 113 13.59 -9.02 -3.75
CA GLU A 113 14.80 -9.76 -3.36
C GLU A 113 15.38 -9.23 -2.03
N ASN A 114 15.26 -7.92 -1.78
CA ASN A 114 16.03 -7.24 -0.73
C ASN A 114 15.18 -6.49 0.30
N ASP A 115 14.00 -5.99 -0.07
CA ASP A 115 13.19 -5.14 0.80
C ASP A 115 11.74 -5.64 0.84
N ALA A 116 11.48 -6.52 1.81
CA ALA A 116 10.17 -7.12 2.02
C ALA A 116 9.18 -6.13 2.65
N ALA A 117 9.65 -5.21 3.49
CA ALA A 117 8.80 -4.21 4.14
C ALA A 117 8.26 -3.20 3.12
N ARG A 118 9.13 -2.63 2.28
CA ARG A 118 8.70 -1.80 1.14
C ARG A 118 7.81 -2.58 0.18
N GLY A 119 8.13 -3.85 -0.05
CA GLY A 119 7.31 -4.76 -0.85
C GLY A 119 5.88 -4.92 -0.31
N ALA A 120 5.69 -4.92 1.01
CA ALA A 120 4.37 -4.97 1.62
C ALA A 120 3.53 -3.72 1.32
N ALA A 121 4.14 -2.53 1.40
CA ALA A 121 3.48 -1.27 1.04
C ALA A 121 3.14 -1.22 -0.46
N LEU A 122 4.04 -1.67 -1.34
CA LEU A 122 3.78 -1.77 -2.77
C LEU A 122 2.70 -2.79 -3.12
N ALA A 123 2.64 -3.92 -2.41
CA ALA A 123 1.58 -4.91 -2.58
C ALA A 123 0.21 -4.32 -2.23
N VAL A 124 0.10 -3.51 -1.16
CA VAL A 124 -1.12 -2.74 -0.84
C VAL A 124 -1.52 -1.85 -2.02
N LEU A 125 -0.59 -1.02 -2.50
CA LEU A 125 -0.86 -0.09 -3.61
C LEU A 125 -1.26 -0.83 -4.90
N ASN A 126 -0.62 -1.96 -5.20
CA ASN A 126 -0.96 -2.80 -6.36
C ASN A 126 -2.39 -3.37 -6.27
N ALA A 127 -2.83 -3.75 -5.06
CA ALA A 127 -4.21 -4.21 -4.85
C ALA A 127 -5.22 -3.09 -5.10
N THR A 128 -4.96 -1.91 -4.55
CA THR A 128 -5.93 -0.81 -4.55
C THR A 128 -5.94 -0.03 -5.86
N ASN A 129 -4.82 0.13 -6.55
CA ASN A 129 -4.75 0.81 -7.85
C ASN A 129 -5.59 0.11 -8.94
N ARG A 130 -5.85 -1.20 -8.83
CA ARG A 130 -6.78 -1.91 -9.72
C ARG A 130 -8.23 -1.45 -9.53
N ILE A 131 -8.61 -1.10 -8.31
CA ILE A 131 -9.94 -0.65 -7.94
C ILE A 131 -10.08 0.85 -8.23
N LEU A 132 -9.11 1.64 -7.78
CA LEU A 132 -9.11 3.09 -7.91
C LEU A 132 -8.90 3.53 -9.36
N GLY A 133 -8.02 2.84 -10.09
CA GLY A 133 -7.82 3.07 -11.52
C GLY A 133 -9.14 2.95 -12.29
N ASN A 134 -9.96 1.93 -12.00
CA ASN A 134 -11.26 1.77 -12.67
C ASN A 134 -12.29 2.85 -12.32
N ARG A 135 -12.24 3.45 -11.12
CA ARG A 135 -13.22 4.46 -10.68
C ARG A 135 -12.83 5.89 -11.00
N LEU A 136 -11.54 6.22 -11.06
CA LEU A 136 -11.07 7.55 -11.43
C LEU A 136 -11.30 7.86 -12.92
N PHE A 137 -11.41 6.84 -13.78
CA PHE A 137 -11.86 7.01 -15.18
C PHE A 137 -13.36 7.29 -15.33
N MET A 138 -14.17 7.18 -14.27
CA MET A 138 -15.63 7.39 -14.32
C MET A 138 -16.08 8.75 -13.76
N ARG A 139 -15.14 9.65 -13.44
CA ARG A 139 -15.45 11.05 -13.08
C ARG A 139 -15.09 11.99 -14.22
#